data_AF-C3ZHR4-F1
#
_entry.id   AF-C3ZHR4-F1
#
_cell.length_a   1.000
_cell.length_b   1.000
_cell.length_c   1.000
_cell.angle_alpha   90.00
_cell.angle_beta   90.00
_cell.angle_gamma   90.00
#
_symmetry.space_group_name_H-M   'P 1'
#
loop_
_entity.id
_entity.type
_entity.pdbx_description
1 polymer ?
#
loop_
_entity_poly.entity_id
_entity_poly.type
_entity_poly.pdbx_seq_one_letter_code
_entity_poly.pdbx_strand_id
1 'polypeptide(L)' 'DGGWSNWGPWSSCSGTCGLGTRTRDRTCTNPAPDNGGADCVGESQEAQQC' A
#
# COMPACT_ATOMS: atom_id res chain seq x y z
N ASP A 1 0.74 -9.89 15.94
CA ASP A 1 1.28 -8.90 14.99
C ASP A 1 0.36 -8.80 13.79
N GLY A 2 0.09 -7.59 13.34
CA GLY A 2 -0.72 -7.32 12.16
C GLY A 2 0.02 -7.70 10.87
N GLY A 3 -0.74 -8.21 9.90
CA GLY A 3 -0.26 -8.54 8.57
C GLY A 3 -0.84 -7.61 7.51
N TRP A 4 -0.01 -7.19 6.57
CA TRP A 4 -0.45 -6.43 5.42
C TRP A 4 -1.38 -7.27 4.54
N SER A 5 -2.49 -6.68 4.10
CA SER A 5 -3.28 -7.20 3.01
C SER A 5 -2.49 -7.12 1.70
N ASN A 6 -2.98 -7.85 0.69
CA ASN A 6 -2.44 -7.69 -0.65
C ASN A 6 -2.58 -6.23 -1.10
N TRP A 7 -1.59 -5.76 -1.82
CA TRP A 7 -1.65 -4.45 -2.45
C TRP A 7 -2.89 -4.31 -3.32
N GLY A 8 -3.56 -3.16 -3.19
CA GLY A 8 -4.61 -2.74 -4.09
C GLY A 8 -4.10 -2.51 -5.52
N PRO A 9 -5.02 -2.28 -6.48
CA PRO A 9 -4.64 -1.92 -7.83
C PRO A 9 -3.87 -0.59 -7.84
N TRP A 10 -2.98 -0.44 -8.81
CA TRP A 10 -2.35 0.85 -9.07
C TRP A 10 -3.39 1.87 -9.55
N SER A 11 -3.29 3.10 -9.05
CA SER A 11 -4.01 4.23 -9.59
C SER A 11 -3.59 4.54 -11.02
N SER A 12 -4.42 5.30 -11.72
CA SER A 12 -4.08 5.82 -13.04
C SER A 12 -2.82 6.67 -12.98
N CYS A 13 -1.97 6.53 -14.00
CA CYS A 13 -0.78 7.35 -14.12
C CYS A 13 -1.16 8.84 -14.14
N SER A 14 -0.58 9.65 -13.25
CA SER A 14 -0.86 11.09 -13.21
C SER A 14 -0.35 11.84 -14.46
N GLY A 15 0.62 11.27 -15.16
CA GLY A 15 1.24 11.84 -16.35
C GLY A 15 0.88 11.09 -17.62
N THR A 16 0.98 11.77 -18.76
CA THR A 16 0.62 11.22 -20.08
C THR A 16 1.82 10.65 -20.86
N CYS A 17 3.07 10.99 -20.48
CA CYS A 17 4.29 10.59 -21.22
C CYS A 17 5.52 10.40 -20.30
N GLY A 18 5.58 9.33 -19.49
CA GLY A 18 6.81 8.91 -18.76
C GLY A 18 7.26 9.80 -17.59
N LEU A 19 6.42 10.78 -17.22
CA LEU A 19 6.63 11.70 -16.09
C LEU A 19 5.51 11.56 -15.04
N GLY A 20 4.75 10.48 -15.10
CA GLY A 20 3.66 10.25 -14.19
C GLY A 20 4.11 9.48 -12.95
N THR A 21 3.25 9.51 -11.94
CA THR A 21 3.36 8.63 -10.79
C THR A 21 2.04 7.92 -10.64
N ARG A 22 2.11 6.64 -10.31
CA ARG A 22 0.97 5.85 -9.88
C ARG A 22 1.21 5.38 -8.45
N THR A 23 0.14 5.28 -7.71
CA THR A 23 0.14 4.89 -6.29
C THR A 23 -0.70 3.65 -6.09
N ARG A 24 -0.39 2.87 -5.08
CA ARG A 24 -1.25 1.79 -4.60
C ARG A 24 -1.20 1.75 -3.08
N ASP A 25 -2.27 1.24 -2.49
CA ASP A 25 -2.42 1.20 -1.04
C ASP A 25 -2.65 -0.24 -0.57
N ARG A 26 -2.28 -0.53 0.68
CA ARG A 26 -2.55 -1.78 1.38
C ARG A 26 -2.98 -1.48 2.81
N THR A 27 -3.68 -2.43 3.43
CA THR A 27 -4.27 -2.27 4.75
C THR A 27 -3.71 -3.30 5.73
N CYS A 28 -3.50 -2.91 6.99
CA CYS A 28 -3.01 -3.82 8.03
C CYS A 28 -4.16 -4.66 8.60
N THR A 29 -4.74 -5.53 7.77
CA THR A 29 -5.99 -6.26 8.10
C THR A 29 -5.89 -7.76 7.82
N ASN A 30 -4.72 -8.29 7.46
CA ASN A 30 -4.56 -9.68 7.07
C ASN A 30 -3.37 -10.38 7.78
N PRO A 31 -3.48 -10.70 9.09
CA PRO A 31 -4.60 -10.39 9.99
C PRO A 31 -4.52 -8.97 10.56
N ALA A 32 -5.63 -8.45 11.08
CA ALA A 32 -5.58 -7.21 11.86
C ALA A 32 -4.80 -7.43 13.16
N PRO A 33 -4.02 -6.44 13.65
CA PRO A 33 -3.39 -6.53 14.95
C PRO A 33 -4.47 -6.61 16.05
N ASP A 34 -4.32 -7.57 16.96
CA ASP A 34 -5.24 -7.81 18.07
C ASP A 34 -4.47 -8.21 19.34
N ASN A 35 -5.08 -8.07 20.52
CA ASN A 35 -4.53 -8.41 21.83
C ASN A 35 -3.14 -7.79 22.11
N GLY A 36 -2.92 -6.55 21.68
CA GLY A 36 -1.62 -5.86 21.83
C GLY A 36 -0.55 -6.30 20.81
N GLY A 37 -0.95 -6.99 19.74
CA GLY A 37 -0.06 -7.29 18.62
C GLY A 37 0.45 -6.02 17.94
N ALA A 38 1.69 -6.06 17.45
CA ALA A 38 2.29 -4.90 16.80
C ALA A 38 1.55 -4.53 15.50
N ASP A 39 1.49 -3.23 15.19
CA ASP A 39 1.05 -2.75 13.88
C ASP A 39 1.96 -3.26 12.76
N CYS A 40 1.44 -3.26 11.54
CA CYS A 40 2.21 -3.68 10.38
C CYS A 40 3.42 -2.75 10.16
N VAL A 41 4.60 -3.34 10.03
CA VAL A 41 5.84 -2.60 9.78
C VAL A 41 5.96 -2.27 8.29
N GLY A 42 6.25 -0.99 7.98
CA GLY A 42 6.45 -0.47 6.63
C GLY A 42 5.36 0.48 6.15
N GLU A 43 5.43 0.92 4.90
CA GLU A 43 4.49 1.89 4.34
C GLU A 43 3.15 1.24 3.98
N SER A 44 2.04 1.95 4.23
CA SER A 44 0.69 1.56 3.77
C SER A 44 0.43 1.97 2.32
N GLN A 45 1.26 2.83 1.76
CA GLN A 45 1.17 3.34 0.40
C GLN A 45 2.51 3.14 -0.34
N GLU A 46 2.44 2.80 -1.61
CA GLU A 46 3.60 2.73 -2.49
C GLU A 46 3.36 3.62 -3.71
N ALA A 47 4.40 4.37 -4.10
CA ALA A 47 4.41 5.20 -5.28
C ALA A 47 5.50 4.72 -6.24
N GLN A 48 5.19 4.64 -7.53
CA GLN A 48 6.19 4.37 -8.56
C GLN A 48 5.95 5.20 -9.81
N GLN A 49 7.01 5.39 -10.59
CA GLN A 49 6.91 6.08 -11.87
C GLN A 49 6.17 5.24 -12.92
N CYS A 50 5.51 5.96 -13.80
CA CYS A 50 4.92 5.53 -15.06
C CYS A 50 5.20 6.64 -16.10
#